data_AF-A0A7C1G0R8-F1
#
_entry.id   AF-A0A7C1G0R8-F1
#
_cell.length_a   1.000
_cell.length_b   1.000
_cell.length_c   1.000
_cell.angle_alpha   90.00
_cell.angle_beta   90.00
_cell.angle_gamma   90.00
#
_symmetry.space_group_name_H-M   'P 1'
#
loop_
_entity.id
_entity.type
_entity.pdbx_description
1 polymer ?
#
loop_
_entity_poly.entity_id
_entity_poly.type
_entity_poly.pdbx_seq_one_letter_code
_entity_poly.pdbx_strand_id
1 'polypeptide(L)'
;MNYPAGIYDDTAPTEPLRTTQLEAYDFPTIMATVVLVGIGLISIYSATYQTPMASYFSKQLIFALVGAGVFVVALFAPVHLVRASIPLLYGVALVLLLAVLVPGIGVKIHGQRCWIAIGGFQFQPSEFAKLATLLMAGFQVASWP
;
A
#
# COMPACT_ATOMS: atom_id res chain seq x y z
N MET A 1 -48.57 21.46 1.30
CA MET A 1 -48.28 20.16 1.94
C MET A 1 -47.61 20.48 3.27
N ASN A 2 -48.40 20.57 4.35
CA ASN A 2 -47.90 20.94 5.68
C ASN A 2 -47.48 19.67 6.43
N TYR A 3 -46.20 19.56 6.75
CA TYR A 3 -45.71 18.52 7.66
C TYR A 3 -46.02 18.93 9.10
N PRO A 4 -46.45 18.02 9.98
CA PRO A 4 -46.72 18.34 11.39
C PRO A 4 -45.41 18.71 12.10
N ALA A 5 -45.37 19.93 12.65
CA ALA A 5 -44.28 20.40 13.50
C ALA A 5 -44.36 19.67 14.86
N GLY A 6 -43.34 18.89 15.21
CA GLY A 6 -43.21 18.33 16.56
C GLY A 6 -42.71 16.89 16.69
N ILE A 7 -42.20 16.24 15.64
CA ILE A 7 -41.57 14.90 15.74
C ILE A 7 -40.03 15.00 15.79
N TYR A 8 -39.46 16.18 15.56
CA TYR A 8 -38.05 16.44 15.79
C TYR A 8 -37.88 16.97 17.22
N ASP A 9 -37.24 16.17 18.06
CA ASP A 9 -36.72 16.63 19.34
C ASP A 9 -35.44 17.42 19.05
N ASP A 10 -35.60 18.73 18.88
CA ASP A 10 -34.51 19.67 18.64
C ASP A 10 -33.62 19.87 19.88
N THR A 11 -33.92 19.19 21.01
CA THR A 11 -33.15 19.22 22.25
C THR A 11 -32.21 18.03 22.41
N ALA A 12 -32.19 17.10 21.45
CA ALA A 12 -31.17 16.06 21.41
C ALA A 12 -29.78 16.72 21.44
N PRO A 13 -28.89 16.31 22.36
CA PRO A 13 -27.51 16.79 22.34
C PRO A 13 -26.96 16.55 20.94
N THR A 14 -26.59 17.61 20.22
CA THR A 14 -25.79 17.48 19.01
C THR A 14 -24.43 16.99 19.46
N GLU A 15 -24.30 15.67 19.64
CA GLU A 15 -23.06 14.97 19.93
C GLU A 15 -21.94 15.65 19.14
N PRO A 16 -20.86 16.11 19.79
CA PRO A 16 -19.80 16.76 19.06
C PRO A 16 -19.22 15.74 18.08
N LEU A 17 -19.45 15.94 16.79
CA LEU A 17 -18.75 15.24 15.69
C LEU A 17 -17.28 15.69 15.63
N ARG A 18 -16.59 15.67 16.76
CA ARG A 18 -15.15 15.80 16.88
C ARG A 18 -14.62 14.44 17.29
N THR A 19 -14.66 13.49 16.38
CA THR A 19 -13.61 12.47 16.39
C THR A 19 -12.32 13.24 16.21
N THR A 20 -11.50 13.24 17.26
CA THR A 20 -10.25 13.98 17.30
C THR A 20 -9.42 13.50 16.11
N GLN A 21 -8.67 14.35 15.41
CA GLN A 21 -7.85 13.95 14.24
C GLN A 21 -6.88 12.78 14.54
N LEU A 22 -6.62 12.51 15.83
CA LEU A 22 -5.84 11.38 16.34
C LEU A 22 -6.63 10.05 16.41
N GLU A 23 -7.95 10.13 16.52
CA GLU A 23 -8.91 9.01 16.51
C GLU A 23 -9.26 8.60 15.06
N ALA A 24 -9.00 9.49 14.08
CA ALA A 24 -9.07 9.18 12.65
C ALA A 24 -7.99 8.19 12.19
N TYR A 25 -7.03 7.89 13.06
CA TYR A 25 -5.92 7.00 12.76
C TYR A 25 -6.13 5.64 13.42
N ASP A 26 -6.26 4.59 12.61
CA ASP A 26 -6.48 3.22 13.06
C ASP A 26 -5.19 2.63 13.69
N PHE A 27 -4.91 3.06 14.92
CA PHE A 27 -3.77 2.62 15.71
C PHE A 27 -3.72 1.09 15.93
N PRO A 28 -4.85 0.38 16.17
CA PRO A 28 -4.87 -1.08 16.18
C PRO A 28 -4.26 -1.71 14.92
N THR A 29 -4.61 -1.21 13.73
CA THR A 29 -4.09 -1.74 12.46
C THR A 29 -2.58 -1.48 12.30
N ILE A 30 -2.09 -0.30 12.70
CA ILE A 30 -0.65 -0.02 12.69
C ILE A 30 0.07 -0.97 13.63
N MET A 31 -0.42 -1.13 14.86
CA MET A 31 0.22 -1.96 15.87
C MET A 31 0.26 -3.44 15.42
N ALA A 32 -0.85 -3.94 14.89
CA ALA A 32 -0.92 -5.28 14.31
C ALA A 32 0.10 -5.46 13.18
N THR A 33 0.24 -4.46 12.30
CA THR A 33 1.21 -4.49 11.20
C THR A 33 2.65 -4.54 11.72
N VAL A 34 3.01 -3.71 12.71
CA VAL A 34 4.35 -3.70 13.32
C VAL A 34 4.67 -5.05 13.96
N VAL A 35 3.71 -5.63 14.70
CA VAL A 35 3.88 -6.96 15.31
C VAL A 35 4.06 -8.04 14.24
N LEU A 36 3.26 -8.03 13.17
CA LEU A 36 3.37 -9.00 12.07
C LEU A 36 4.73 -8.89 11.34
N VAL A 37 5.21 -7.67 11.09
CA VAL A 37 6.54 -7.45 10.50
C VAL A 37 7.63 -7.98 11.43
N GLY A 38 7.53 -7.73 12.74
CA GLY A 38 8.45 -8.24 13.75
C GLY A 38 8.50 -9.76 13.81
N ILE A 39 7.33 -10.42 13.82
CA ILE A 39 7.21 -11.89 13.78
C ILE A 39 7.84 -12.43 12.48
N GLY A 40 7.58 -11.80 11.34
CA GLY A 40 8.17 -12.19 10.05
C GLY A 40 9.70 -12.09 10.05
N LEU A 41 10.26 -11.02 10.62
CA LEU A 41 11.71 -10.85 10.75
C LEU A 41 12.34 -11.91 11.65
N ILE A 42 11.72 -12.22 12.80
CA ILE A 42 12.17 -13.29 13.71
C ILE A 42 12.12 -14.65 12.99
N SER A 43 11.04 -14.91 12.25
CA SER A 43 10.88 -16.15 11.49
C SER A 43 11.97 -16.33 10.42
N ILE A 44 12.26 -15.29 9.65
CA ILE A 44 13.32 -15.32 8.63
C ILE A 44 14.70 -15.46 9.27
N TYR A 45 14.96 -14.75 10.37
CA TYR A 45 16.21 -14.90 11.12
C TYR A 45 16.39 -16.36 11.58
N SER A 46 15.35 -16.94 12.20
CA SER A 46 15.37 -18.33 12.68
C SER A 46 15.62 -19.32 11.54
N ALA A 47 14.94 -19.17 10.40
CA ALA A 47 15.06 -20.08 9.26
C ALA A 47 16.41 -19.97 8.52
N THR A 48 17.06 -18.81 8.59
CA THR A 48 18.32 -18.55 7.86
C THR A 48 19.55 -18.61 8.75
N TYR A 49 19.38 -18.78 10.06
CA TYR A 49 20.44 -18.87 11.05
C TYR A 49 21.40 -20.03 10.73
N GLN A 50 22.70 -19.73 10.65
CA GLN A 50 23.76 -20.70 10.30
C GLN A 50 23.62 -21.39 8.94
N THR A 51 22.86 -20.79 8.01
CA THR A 51 22.77 -21.27 6.63
C THR A 51 23.54 -20.34 5.68
N PRO A 52 23.92 -20.79 4.46
CA PRO A 52 24.43 -19.89 3.41
C PRO A 52 23.46 -18.77 3.01
N MET A 53 22.20 -18.86 3.47
CA MET A 53 21.09 -17.98 3.16
C MET A 53 20.94 -16.81 4.15
N ALA A 54 21.87 -16.64 5.10
CA ALA A 54 21.85 -15.57 6.10
C ALA A 54 21.68 -14.15 5.53
N SER A 55 22.10 -13.92 4.28
CA SER A 55 21.89 -12.64 3.57
C SER A 55 20.41 -12.26 3.42
N TYR A 56 19.47 -13.22 3.41
CA TYR A 56 18.04 -12.90 3.27
C TYR A 56 17.48 -12.13 4.47
N PHE A 57 17.99 -12.35 5.68
CA PHE A 57 17.60 -11.54 6.84
C PHE A 57 17.97 -10.07 6.61
N SER A 58 19.18 -9.79 6.14
CA SER A 58 19.61 -8.42 5.84
C SER A 58 18.75 -7.78 4.74
N LYS A 59 18.42 -8.53 3.68
CA LYS A 59 17.52 -8.07 2.62
C LYS A 59 16.12 -7.76 3.17
N GLN A 60 15.55 -8.66 3.97
CA GLN A 60 14.23 -8.45 4.57
C GLN A 60 14.20 -7.22 5.48
N LEU A 61 15.26 -7.03 6.28
CA LEU A 61 15.37 -5.86 7.15
C LEU A 61 15.42 -4.57 6.34
N ILE A 62 16.19 -4.52 5.25
CA ILE A 62 16.24 -3.37 4.34
C ILE A 62 14.84 -3.11 3.75
N PHE A 63 14.15 -4.14 3.26
CA PHE A 63 12.80 -3.97 2.72
C PHE A 63 11.78 -3.51 3.77
N ALA A 64 11.87 -3.98 5.01
CA ALA A 64 11.03 -3.52 6.10
C ALA A 64 11.25 -2.03 6.40
N LEU A 65 12.51 -1.58 6.42
CA LEU A 65 12.86 -0.17 6.62
C LEU A 65 12.41 0.72 5.46
N VAL A 66 12.61 0.26 4.22
CA VAL A 66 12.11 0.98 3.03
C VAL A 66 10.59 1.08 3.07
N GLY A 67 9.90 -0.01 3.39
CA GLY A 67 8.44 -0.04 3.54
C GLY A 67 7.95 0.91 4.63
N ALA A 68 8.62 0.95 5.79
CA ALA A 68 8.32 1.91 6.85
C ALA A 68 8.53 3.36 6.40
N GLY A 69 9.58 3.64 5.64
CA GLY A 69 9.82 4.96 5.05
C GLY A 69 8.71 5.36 4.07
N VAL A 70 8.33 4.45 3.17
CA VAL A 70 7.22 4.67 2.22
C VAL A 70 5.90 4.90 2.96
N PHE A 71 5.64 4.13 4.02
CA PHE A 71 4.47 4.32 4.88
C PHE A 71 4.46 5.74 5.44
N VAL A 72 5.52 6.18 6.12
CA VAL A 72 5.63 7.53 6.71
C VAL A 72 5.40 8.62 5.65
N VAL A 73 6.02 8.50 4.48
CA VAL A 73 5.81 9.46 3.39
C VAL A 73 4.35 9.50 2.95
N ALA A 74 3.69 8.33 2.83
CA ALA A 74 2.29 8.24 2.44
C ALA A 74 1.34 8.89 3.47
N LEU A 75 1.71 8.93 4.76
CA LEU A 75 0.89 9.56 5.81
C LEU A 75 0.82 11.07 5.67
N PHE A 76 1.94 11.67 5.27
CA PHE A 76 2.05 13.11 5.10
C PHE A 76 1.75 13.54 3.65
N ALA A 77 1.51 12.60 2.75
CA ALA A 77 1.22 12.89 1.35
C ALA A 77 -0.16 13.56 1.23
N PRO A 78 -0.24 14.76 0.63
CA PRO A 78 -1.52 15.44 0.48
C PRO A 78 -2.43 14.68 -0.49
N VAL A 79 -3.66 14.40 -0.05
CA VAL A 79 -4.63 13.57 -0.79
C VAL A 79 -4.90 14.07 -2.21
N HIS A 80 -4.92 15.40 -2.42
CA HIS A 80 -5.15 15.97 -3.75
C HIS A 80 -4.02 15.64 -4.73
N LEU A 81 -2.77 15.60 -4.26
CA LEU A 81 -1.61 15.25 -5.08
C LEU A 81 -1.63 13.76 -5.43
N VAL A 82 -1.94 12.92 -4.44
CA VAL A 82 -2.13 11.48 -4.66
C VAL A 82 -3.20 11.26 -5.71
N ARG A 83 -4.38 11.88 -5.57
CA ARG A 83 -5.50 11.76 -6.51
C ARG A 83 -5.15 12.20 -7.92
N ALA A 84 -4.43 13.32 -8.08
CA ALA A 84 -3.98 13.81 -9.37
C ALA A 84 -2.98 12.85 -10.05
N SER A 85 -2.19 12.11 -9.26
CA SER A 85 -1.20 11.17 -9.79
C SER A 85 -1.77 9.80 -10.19
N ILE A 86 -3.01 9.45 -9.82
CA ILE A 86 -3.59 8.12 -10.04
C ILE A 86 -3.53 7.65 -11.51
N PRO A 87 -3.95 8.45 -12.51
CA PRO A 87 -3.90 8.00 -13.91
C PRO A 87 -2.47 7.76 -14.39
N LEU A 88 -1.51 8.57 -13.93
CA LEU A 88 -0.09 8.41 -14.24
C LEU A 88 0.47 7.13 -13.62
N LEU A 89 0.20 6.87 -12.35
CA LEU A 89 0.64 5.65 -11.66
C LEU A 89 0.12 4.39 -12.36
N TYR A 90 -1.15 4.43 -12.81
CA TYR A 90 -1.74 3.34 -13.58
C TYR A 90 -1.07 3.17 -14.96
N GLY A 91 -0.82 4.26 -15.68
CA GLY A 91 -0.08 4.21 -16.95
C GLY A 91 1.33 3.63 -16.80
N VAL A 92 2.06 4.04 -15.78
CA VAL A 92 3.39 3.50 -15.46
C VAL A 92 3.31 2.00 -15.13
N ALA A 93 2.31 1.58 -14.38
CA ALA A 93 2.11 0.17 -14.07
C ALA A 93 1.91 -0.69 -15.32
N LEU A 94 1.08 -0.23 -16.27
CA LEU A 94 0.87 -0.92 -17.55
C LEU A 94 2.17 -1.00 -18.36
N VAL A 95 2.92 0.10 -18.44
CA VAL A 95 4.23 0.11 -19.13
C VAL A 95 5.19 -0.88 -18.50
N LEU A 96 5.26 -0.96 -17.17
CA LEU A 96 6.13 -1.91 -16.46
C LEU A 96 5.71 -3.36 -16.70
N LEU A 97 4.40 -3.64 -16.75
CA LEU A 97 3.87 -4.96 -17.10
C LEU A 97 4.22 -5.36 -18.53
N LEU A 98 4.19 -4.43 -19.49
CA LEU A 98 4.65 -4.72 -20.85
C LEU A 98 6.17 -4.89 -20.89
N ALA A 99 6.91 -4.07 -20.15
CA ALA A 99 8.37 -4.10 -20.12
C ALA A 99 8.92 -5.45 -19.62
N VAL A 100 8.28 -6.09 -18.63
CA VAL A 100 8.76 -7.38 -18.10
C VAL A 100 8.64 -8.54 -19.09
N LEU A 101 7.81 -8.42 -20.13
CA LEU A 101 7.73 -9.43 -21.20
C LEU A 101 8.93 -9.35 -22.16
N VAL A 102 9.55 -8.18 -22.28
CA VAL A 102 10.65 -7.92 -23.22
C VAL A 102 11.90 -8.70 -22.79
N PRO A 103 12.43 -9.59 -23.66
CA PRO A 103 13.70 -10.26 -23.41
C PRO A 103 14.82 -9.23 -23.20
N GLY A 104 15.56 -9.36 -22.10
CA GLY A 104 16.64 -8.42 -21.74
C GLY A 104 16.26 -7.43 -20.63
N ILE A 105 14.96 -7.14 -20.48
CA ILE A 105 14.44 -6.38 -19.32
C ILE A 105 13.93 -7.36 -18.25
N GLY A 106 13.04 -8.27 -18.65
CA GLY A 106 12.51 -9.30 -17.77
C GLY A 106 13.49 -10.47 -17.59
N VAL A 107 13.73 -10.87 -16.35
CA VAL A 107 14.49 -12.08 -16.01
C VAL A 107 13.58 -13.30 -15.90
N LYS A 108 14.08 -14.44 -16.41
CA LYS A 108 13.40 -15.73 -16.29
C LYS A 108 13.75 -16.37 -14.95
N ILE A 109 12.77 -16.55 -14.09
CA ILE A 109 12.88 -17.28 -12.83
C ILE A 109 11.86 -18.42 -12.86
N HIS A 110 12.31 -19.66 -12.63
CA HIS A 110 11.47 -20.87 -12.70
C HIS A 110 10.64 -20.98 -14.01
N GLY A 111 11.22 -20.57 -15.14
CA GLY A 111 10.56 -20.63 -16.46
C GLY A 111 9.62 -19.47 -16.78
N GLN A 112 9.37 -18.55 -15.83
CA GLN A 112 8.46 -17.41 -16.01
C GLN A 112 9.21 -16.07 -16.03
N ARG A 113 8.73 -15.11 -16.85
CA ARG A 113 9.24 -13.73 -16.89
C ARG A 113 8.29 -12.79 -16.15
N CYS A 114 8.48 -12.69 -14.85
CA CYS A 114 7.64 -11.86 -13.97
C CYS A 114 8.46 -10.85 -13.15
N TRP A 115 9.78 -10.87 -13.30
CA TRP A 115 10.69 -10.10 -12.47
C TRP A 115 11.60 -9.22 -13.32
N ILE A 116 11.89 -8.02 -12.84
CA ILE A 116 12.90 -7.11 -13.38
C ILE A 116 14.05 -7.06 -12.35
N ALA A 117 15.26 -7.42 -12.76
CA ALA A 117 16.43 -7.39 -11.89
C ALA A 117 17.16 -6.04 -12.04
N ILE A 118 17.36 -5.32 -10.93
CA ILE A 118 18.05 -4.03 -10.90
C ILE A 118 19.08 -4.07 -9.77
N GLY A 119 20.37 -4.03 -10.11
CA GLY A 119 21.45 -3.84 -9.14
C GLY A 119 21.49 -4.85 -7.97
N GLY A 120 21.02 -6.09 -8.18
CA GLY A 120 20.95 -7.12 -7.13
C GLY A 120 19.60 -7.24 -6.41
N PHE A 121 18.67 -6.34 -6.70
CA PHE A 121 17.27 -6.43 -6.28
C PHE A 121 16.41 -6.97 -7.41
N GLN A 122 15.30 -7.61 -7.03
CA GLN A 122 14.29 -8.08 -7.97
C GLN A 122 12.99 -7.33 -7.66
N PHE A 123 12.49 -6.61 -8.66
CA PHE A 123 11.23 -5.89 -8.59
C PHE A 123 10.20 -6.62 -9.44
N GLN A 124 9.01 -6.82 -8.87
CA GLN A 124 7.89 -7.47 -9.56
C GLN A 124 6.86 -6.42 -9.95
N PRO A 125 6.74 -6.06 -11.25
CA PRO A 125 5.78 -5.06 -11.73
C PRO A 125 4.33 -5.31 -11.33
N SER A 126 3.93 -6.58 -11.21
CA SER A 126 2.55 -6.93 -10.84
C SER A 126 2.18 -6.50 -9.42
N GLU A 127 3.13 -6.38 -8.50
CA GLU A 127 2.87 -5.87 -7.15
C GLU A 127 2.44 -4.39 -7.19
N PHE A 128 3.17 -3.58 -7.95
CA PHE A 128 2.81 -2.18 -8.17
C PHE A 128 1.50 -2.04 -8.96
N ALA A 129 1.30 -2.88 -9.98
CA ALA A 129 0.08 -2.85 -10.79
C ALA A 129 -1.20 -3.16 -10.00
N LYS A 130 -1.16 -4.03 -8.99
CA LYS A 130 -2.31 -4.28 -8.10
C LYS A 130 -2.75 -2.99 -7.40
N LEU A 131 -1.82 -2.27 -6.79
CA LEU A 131 -2.10 -1.01 -6.11
C LEU A 131 -2.59 0.07 -7.09
N ALA A 132 -1.89 0.25 -8.20
CA ALA A 132 -2.26 1.27 -9.20
C ALA A 132 -3.65 1.00 -9.81
N THR A 133 -3.99 -0.26 -10.06
CA THR A 133 -5.31 -0.65 -10.58
C THR A 133 -6.41 -0.42 -9.54
N LEU A 134 -6.15 -0.74 -8.27
CA LEU A 134 -7.10 -0.49 -7.19
C LEU A 134 -7.41 1.01 -7.06
N LEU A 135 -6.37 1.85 -7.06
CA LEU A 135 -6.52 3.31 -7.00
C LEU A 135 -7.28 3.85 -8.21
N MET A 136 -6.94 3.38 -9.43
CA MET A 136 -7.62 3.78 -10.65
C MET A 136 -9.10 3.39 -10.64
N ALA A 137 -9.42 2.15 -10.24
CA ALA A 137 -10.80 1.69 -10.12
C ALA A 137 -11.61 2.56 -9.14
N GLY A 138 -11.05 2.82 -7.94
CA GLY A 138 -11.70 3.69 -6.96
C GLY A 138 -11.88 5.13 -7.46
N PHE A 139 -10.88 5.69 -8.15
CA PHE A 139 -10.97 7.01 -8.76
C PHE A 139 -12.09 7.12 -9.79
N GLN A 140 -12.24 6.11 -10.66
CA GLN A 140 -13.30 6.09 -11.68
C GLN A 140 -14.68 5.99 -11.07
N VAL A 141 -14.87 5.12 -10.06
CA VAL A 141 -16.15 4.99 -9.34
C VAL A 141 -16.51 6.31 -8.64
N ALA A 142 -15.55 6.97 -8.01
CA ALA A 142 -15.78 8.26 -7.35
C ALA A 142 -16.05 9.42 -8.33
N SER A 143 -15.73 9.26 -9.61
CA SER A 143 -16.02 10.23 -10.66
C SER A 143 -17.35 9.97 -11.38
N TRP A 144 -18.04 8.87 -11.05
CA TRP A 144 -19.31 8.52 -11.64
C TRP A 144 -20.42 9.48 -11.14
N PRO A 145 -21.26 10.03 -12.03
CA PRO A 145 -22.40 10.87 -11.65
C PRO A 145 -23.50 10.13 -10.87
#